data_AF-A0A5C7GR73-F1
#
_entry.id   AF-A0A5C7GR73-F1
#
_cell.length_a   1.000
_cell.length_b   1.000
_cell.length_c   1.000
_cell.angle_alpha   90.00
_cell.angle_beta   90.00
_cell.angle_gamma   90.00
#
_symmetry.space_group_name_H-M   'P 1'
#
loop_
_entity.id
_entity.type
_entity.pdbx_description
1 polymer ?
#
loop_
_entity_poly.entity_id
_entity_poly.type
_entity_poly.pdbx_seq_one_letter_code
_entity_poly.pdbx_strand_id
1 'polypeptide(L)' 'MTLSKLGIIRVSADDTAGAAQKVASSGEIDTGAVASARTAKIYGLDVLAEKIQVL' A
#
# COMPACT_ATOMS: atom_id res chain seq x y z
N MET A 1 -4.81 -8.12 -11.86
CA MET A 1 -5.97 -8.25 -10.94
C MET A 1 -6.44 -6.86 -10.55
N THR A 2 -7.74 -6.58 -10.57
CA THR A 2 -8.30 -5.29 -10.14
C THR A 2 -8.55 -5.28 -8.63
N LEU A 3 -8.11 -4.24 -7.92
CA LEU A 3 -8.34 -4.06 -6.48
C LEU A 3 -9.82 -4.21 -6.07
N SER A 4 -10.73 -3.87 -6.98
CA SER A 4 -12.18 -3.96 -6.82
C SER A 4 -12.67 -5.37 -6.48
N LYS A 5 -11.88 -6.41 -6.79
CA LYS A 5 -12.27 -7.81 -6.66
C LYS A 5 -11.75 -8.46 -5.37
N LEU A 6 -11.01 -7.71 -4.55
CA LEU A 6 -10.34 -8.20 -3.34
C LEU A 6 -11.15 -7.96 -2.04
N GLY A 7 -12.34 -7.37 -2.12
CA GLY A 7 -13.16 -7.09 -0.92
C GLY A 7 -12.55 -6.05 0.04
N ILE A 8 -11.57 -5.27 -0.44
CA ILE A 8 -10.85 -4.25 0.33
C ILE A 8 -11.56 -2.90 0.31
N ILE A 9 -11.45 -2.17 1.42
CA ILE A 9 -11.89 -0.78 1.53
C ILE A 9 -10.78 0.11 0.95
N ARG A 10 -11.14 1.05 0.08
CA ARG A 10 -10.18 2.00 -0.48
C ARG A 10 -10.14 3.24 0.38
N VAL A 11 -8.95 3.59 0.86
CA VAL A 11 -8.71 4.81 1.63
C VAL A 11 -7.88 5.76 0.78
N SER A 12 -8.39 6.97 0.60
CA SER A 12 -7.64 8.04 -0.09
C SER A 12 -6.51 8.53 0.80
N ALA A 13 -5.32 8.69 0.23
CA ALA A 13 -4.18 9.31 0.89
C ALA A 13 -3.68 10.50 0.06
N ASP A 14 -3.09 11.49 0.73
CA ASP A 14 -2.55 12.69 0.10
C ASP A 14 -1.46 12.35 -0.93
N ASP A 15 -0.61 11.38 -0.60
CA ASP A 15 0.42 10.86 -1.49
C ASP A 15 0.74 9.38 -1.17
N THR A 16 1.42 8.71 -2.11
CA THR A 16 1.73 7.27 -1.99
C THR A 16 2.81 6.95 -0.95
N ALA A 17 3.75 7.86 -0.69
CA ALA A 17 4.77 7.68 0.33
C ALA A 17 4.20 7.88 1.74
N GLY A 18 3.39 8.92 1.93
CA GLY A 18 2.62 9.18 3.13
C GLY A 18 1.64 8.05 3.45
N ALA A 19 1.03 7.42 2.43
CA ALA A 19 0.22 6.22 2.64
C ALA A 19 1.05 5.07 3.26
N ALA A 20 2.21 4.77 2.69
CA ALA A 20 3.10 3.73 3.22
C ALA A 20 3.61 4.07 4.63
N GLN A 21 3.97 5.34 4.89
CA GLN A 21 4.37 5.79 6.21
C GLN A 21 3.25 5.61 7.25
N LYS A 22 2.01 5.96 6.89
CA LYS A 22 0.84 5.78 7.76
C LYS A 22 0.63 4.31 8.10
N VAL A 23 0.71 3.42 7.11
CA VAL A 23 0.60 1.96 7.34
C VAL A 23 1.70 1.48 8.27
N ALA A 24 2.96 1.83 8.00
CA ALA A 24 4.09 1.46 8.84
C ALA A 24 3.97 1.98 10.28
N SER A 25 3.36 3.16 10.46
CA SER A 25 3.16 3.77 11.78
C SER A 25 1.91 3.25 12.51
N SER A 26 0.90 2.77 11.78
CA SER A 26 -0.33 2.23 12.35
C SER A 26 -0.13 0.85 12.97
N GLY A 27 0.72 0.00 12.37
CA GLY A 27 0.94 -1.38 12.80
C GLY A 27 -0.25 -2.32 12.56
N GLU A 28 -1.27 -1.87 11.84
CA GLU A 28 -2.45 -2.66 11.49
C GLU A 28 -2.11 -3.72 10.43
N ILE A 29 -2.39 -4.98 10.72
CA ILE A 29 -2.08 -6.12 9.83
C ILE A 29 -3.07 -6.26 8.68
N ASP A 30 -4.24 -5.66 8.78
CA ASP A 30 -5.31 -5.65 7.79
C ASP A 30 -5.24 -4.42 6.85
N THR A 31 -4.28 -3.52 7.08
CA THR A 31 -4.09 -2.31 6.30
C THR A 31 -2.83 -2.41 5.43
N GLY A 32 -2.96 -2.07 4.14
CA GLY A 32 -1.85 -2.02 3.20
C GLY A 32 -1.79 -0.70 2.42
N ALA A 33 -0.63 -0.40 1.84
CA ALA A 33 -0.43 0.80 1.02
C ALA A 33 -0.06 0.44 -0.42
N VAL A 34 -0.61 1.19 -1.38
CA VAL A 34 -0.18 1.14 -2.78
C VAL A 34 0.87 2.24 -2.99
N ALA A 35 2.13 1.84 -3.13
CA ALA A 35 3.25 2.76 -3.27
C ALA A 35 4.36 2.15 -4.13
N SER A 36 5.44 2.92 -4.32
CA SER A 36 6.64 2.41 -5.01
C SER A 36 7.36 1.36 -4.17
N ALA A 37 8.01 0.38 -4.81
CA ALA A 37 8.84 -0.61 -4.11
C ALA A 37 9.97 0.03 -3.27
N ARG A 38 10.46 1.21 -3.68
CA ARG A 38 11.46 1.97 -2.90
C ARG A 38 10.90 2.41 -1.55
N THR A 39 9.63 2.78 -1.50
CA THR A 39 8.95 3.25 -0.29
C THR A 39 8.87 2.16 0.77
N ALA A 40 8.65 0.91 0.35
CA ALA A 40 8.64 -0.23 1.26
C ALA A 40 9.98 -0.38 2.00
N LYS A 41 11.11 -0.23 1.29
CA LYS A 41 12.45 -0.28 1.89
C LYS A 41 12.72 0.87 2.87
N ILE A 42 12.18 2.07 2.61
CA ILE A 42 12.37 3.24 3.47
C ILE A 42 11.65 3.07 4.81
N TYR A 43 10.43 2.53 4.78
CA TYR A 43 9.59 2.39 5.98
C TYR A 43 9.61 0.98 6.59
N GLY A 44 10.45 0.07 6.10
CA GLY A 44 10.58 -1.29 6.63
C GLY A 44 9.34 -2.16 6.42
N LEU A 45 8.63 -1.94 5.31
CA LEU A 45 7.46 -2.73 4.92
C LEU A 45 7.84 -3.83 3.92
N ASP A 46 7.05 -4.91 3.91
CA ASP A 46 7.15 -5.97 2.92
C ASP A 46 6.27 -5.69 1.69
N VAL A 47 6.78 -6.06 0.51
CA VAL A 47 6.04 -5.94 -0.75
C VAL A 47 5.24 -7.22 -0.98
N LEU A 48 3.92 -7.13 -0.86
CA LEU A 48 3.02 -8.29 -1.07
C LEU A 48 2.76 -8.59 -2.55
N ALA A 49 2.76 -7.57 -3.40
CA ALA A 49 2.54 -7.70 -4.84
C ALA A 49 3.18 -6.54 -5.61
N GLU A 50 3.77 -6.83 -6.78
CA GLU A 50 4.35 -5.84 -7.68
C GLU A 50 3.52 -5.67 -8.95
N LYS A 51 3.67 -4.52 -9.64
CA LYS A 51 3.05 -4.23 -10.94
C LYS A 51 1.52 -4.43 -10.95
N ILE A 52 0.85 -3.99 -9.89
CA ILE A 52 -0.60 -4.14 -9.71
C ILE A 52 -1.45 -3.11 -10.48
N GLN A 53 -0.82 -2.15 -11.16
CA GLN A 53 -1.49 -1.20 -12.06
C GLN A 53 -2.15 -1.95 -13.21
N VAL A 54 -3.43 -1.65 -13.45
CA VAL A 54 -4.13 -2.03 -14.69
C VAL A 54 -3.97 -0.91 -15.72
N LEU A 55 -3.73 -1.30 -16.98
CA LEU A 55 -3.72 -0.41 -18.15
C LEU A 55 -5.11 0.20 -18.39
#